data_AF-A0AAW1IYW1-F1
#
_entry.id   AF-A0AAW1IYW1-F1
#
_cell.length_a   1.000
_cell.length_b   1.000
_cell.length_c   1.000
_cell.angle_alpha   90.00
_cell.angle_beta   90.00
_cell.angle_gamma   90.00
#
_symmetry.space_group_name_H-M   'P 1'
#
loop_
_entity.id
_entity.type
_entity.pdbx_description
1 polymer ?
#
loop_
_entity_poly.entity_id
_entity_poly.type
_entity_poly.pdbx_seq_one_letter_code
_entity_poly.pdbx_strand_id
1 'polypeptide(L)' 'MEPQIKKVLKCEEFPKVLKKKEKLAWTSFVAVVRGFLGNQKAENYVDLVQALVRNYGKMGCRMSLKVHILDGHLDKFKDS' A
#
# COMPACT_ATOMS: atom_id res chain seq x y z
N MET A 1 -5.96 -5.27 -21.84
CA MET A 1 -4.69 -4.57 -21.49
C MET A 1 -4.48 -4.69 -19.98
N GLU A 2 -3.38 -5.26 -19.50
CA GLU A 2 -3.16 -5.40 -18.03
C GLU A 2 -2.86 -4.02 -17.40
N PRO A 3 -3.47 -3.65 -16.26
CA PRO A 3 -3.16 -2.41 -15.55
C PRO A 3 -1.66 -2.29 -15.24
N GLN A 4 -1.08 -1.11 -15.50
CA GLN A 4 0.36 -0.87 -15.33
C GLN A 4 0.85 -1.21 -13.91
N ILE A 5 0.02 -0.97 -12.88
CA ILE A 5 0.34 -1.29 -11.50
C ILE A 5 0.65 -2.79 -11.29
N LYS A 6 -0.07 -3.68 -11.98
CA LYS A 6 0.16 -5.14 -11.88
C LYS A 6 1.50 -5.54 -12.48
N LYS A 7 1.94 -4.85 -13.54
CA LYS A 7 3.26 -5.05 -14.15
C LYS A 7 4.38 -4.61 -13.20
N VAL A 8 4.23 -3.43 -12.58
CA VAL A 8 5.22 -2.92 -11.63
C VAL A 8 5.31 -3.80 -10.38
N LEU A 9 4.18 -4.32 -9.88
CA LEU A 9 4.16 -5.26 -8.75
C LEU A 9 4.88 -6.59 -9.01
N LYS A 10 4.98 -7.01 -10.28
CA LYS A 10 5.72 -8.22 -10.70
C LYS A 10 7.19 -7.94 -11.02
N CYS A 11 7.59 -6.68 -11.10
CA CYS A 11 8.94 -6.29 -11.49
C CYS A 11 9.91 -6.38 -10.30
N GLU A 12 10.85 -7.34 -10.35
CA GLU A 12 11.86 -7.54 -9.30
C GLU A 12 12.96 -6.47 -9.32
N GLU A 13 13.17 -5.80 -10.45
CA GLU A 13 14.17 -4.75 -10.61
C GLU A 13 13.72 -3.41 -10.03
N PHE A 14 12.40 -3.14 -10.03
CA PHE A 14 11.87 -1.86 -9.57
C PHE A 14 12.24 -1.54 -8.10
N PRO A 15 12.08 -2.45 -7.12
CA PRO A 15 12.51 -2.19 -5.74
C PRO A 15 14.02 -1.97 -5.56
N LYS A 16 14.84 -2.37 -6.54
CA LYS A 16 16.31 -2.24 -6.48
C LYS A 16 16.77 -0.83 -6.83
N VAL A 17 16.01 -0.09 -7.64
CA VAL A 17 16.34 1.29 -8.03
C VAL A 17 15.80 2.35 -7.06
N LEU A 18 14.98 1.95 -6.08
CA LEU A 18 14.39 2.86 -5.09
C LEU A 18 15.38 3.24 -3.98
N LYS A 19 15.37 4.51 -3.56
CA LYS A 19 16.07 4.96 -2.35
C LYS A 19 15.43 4.35 -1.11
N LYS A 20 16.13 4.38 0.01
CA LYS A 20 15.67 3.79 1.29
C LYS A 20 14.24 4.20 1.68
N LYS A 21 13.90 5.49 1.60
CA LYS A 21 12.55 5.99 1.95
C LYS A 21 11.47 5.51 0.97
N GLU A 22 11.78 5.55 -0.32
CA GLU A 22 10.88 5.10 -1.40
C GLU A 22 10.64 3.59 -1.32
N LYS A 23 11.70 2.82 -1.02
CA LYS A 23 11.61 1.37 -0.83
C LYS A 23 10.72 1.00 0.34
N LEU A 24 10.81 1.71 1.46
CA LEU A 24 9.92 1.50 2.61
C LEU A 24 8.45 1.77 2.26
N ALA A 25 8.17 2.86 1.54
CA ALA A 25 6.82 3.18 1.08
C ALA A 25 6.30 2.15 0.07
N TRP A 26 7.15 1.70 -0.86
CA TRP A 26 6.82 0.65 -1.82
C TRP A 26 6.52 -0.68 -1.13
N THR A 27 7.35 -1.12 -0.18
CA THR A 27 7.10 -2.35 0.59
C THR A 27 5.79 -2.29 1.35
N SER A 28 5.47 -1.15 2.00
CA SER A 28 4.15 -0.99 2.65
C SER A 28 3.00 -1.03 1.65
N PHE A 29 3.16 -0.44 0.46
CA PHE A 29 2.14 -0.50 -0.59
C PHE A 29 1.91 -1.94 -1.04
N VAL A 30 2.97 -2.70 -1.32
CA VAL A 30 2.88 -4.12 -1.69
C VAL A 30 2.20 -4.93 -0.59
N ALA A 31 2.52 -4.65 0.68
CA ALA A 31 1.90 -5.33 1.82
C ALA A 31 0.39 -5.07 1.90
N VAL A 32 -0.06 -3.83 1.74
CA VAL A 32 -1.49 -3.49 1.67
C VAL A 32 -2.17 -4.13 0.46
N VAL A 33 -1.51 -4.17 -0.71
CA VAL A 33 -2.07 -4.83 -1.89
C VAL A 33 -2.23 -6.34 -1.65
N ARG A 34 -1.29 -7.01 -0.99
CA ARG A 34 -1.35 -8.46 -0.77
C ARG A 34 -2.27 -8.86 0.39
N GLY A 35 -2.24 -8.09 1.48
CA GLY A 35 -2.94 -8.40 2.72
C GLY A 35 -4.29 -7.68 2.88
N PHE A 36 -4.71 -6.85 1.92
CA PHE A 36 -6.01 -6.18 2.04
C PHE A 36 -6.71 -5.96 0.71
N LEU A 37 -6.07 -5.28 -0.25
CA LEU A 37 -6.69 -4.92 -1.53
C LEU A 37 -6.63 -6.04 -2.59
N GLY A 38 -6.04 -7.17 -2.23
CA GLY A 38 -5.95 -8.36 -3.06
C GLY A 38 -7.16 -9.25 -2.86
N ASN A 39 -6.99 -10.55 -3.13
CA ASN A 39 -8.03 -11.54 -2.87
C ASN A 39 -8.04 -12.05 -1.43
N GLN A 40 -7.17 -11.51 -0.57
CA GLN A 40 -7.01 -11.91 0.83
C GLN A 40 -7.09 -10.67 1.70
N LYS A 41 -7.82 -10.79 2.81
CA LYS A 41 -7.88 -9.81 3.90
C LYS A 41 -7.18 -10.42 5.10
N ALA A 42 -6.00 -9.91 5.42
CA ALA A 42 -5.24 -10.30 6.59
C ALA A 42 -5.88 -9.73 7.85
N GLU A 43 -5.79 -10.43 8.98
CA GLU A 43 -6.34 -9.95 10.25
C GLU A 43 -5.72 -8.61 10.67
N ASN A 44 -4.45 -8.39 10.35
CA ASN A 44 -3.71 -7.16 10.64
C ASN A 44 -3.80 -6.11 9.52
N TYR A 45 -4.81 -6.14 8.65
CA TYR A 45 -4.94 -5.20 7.54
C TYR A 45 -4.93 -3.73 7.97
N VAL A 46 -5.45 -3.42 9.16
CA VAL A 46 -5.43 -2.07 9.76
C VAL A 46 -3.99 -1.60 9.97
N ASP A 47 -3.13 -2.45 10.56
CA ASP A 47 -1.71 -2.13 10.76
C ASP A 47 -0.97 -1.93 9.45
N LEU A 48 -1.31 -2.72 8.41
CA LEU A 48 -0.73 -2.58 7.07
C LEU A 48 -1.06 -1.21 6.47
N VAL A 49 -2.32 -0.76 6.58
CA VAL A 49 -2.75 0.54 6.05
C VAL A 49 -2.14 1.70 6.85
N GLN A 50 -2.09 1.60 8.18
CA GLN A 50 -1.42 2.60 9.01
C GLN A 50 0.09 2.71 8.71
N ALA A 51 0.76 1.58 8.45
CA ALA A 51 2.16 1.57 8.03
C ALA A 51 2.35 2.25 6.67
N LEU A 52 1.44 2.03 5.73
CA LEU A 52 1.43 2.71 4.43
C LEU A 52 1.31 4.23 4.59
N VAL A 53 0.30 4.69 5.34
CA VAL A 53 0.04 6.11 5.62
C VAL A 53 1.27 6.79 6.22
N ARG A 54 1.86 6.17 7.24
CA ARG A 54 3.07 6.67 7.92
C ARG A 54 4.29 6.73 6.99
N ASN A 55 4.52 5.71 6.18
CA ASN A 55 5.69 5.69 5.27
C ASN A 55 5.51 6.66 4.10
N TYR A 56 4.29 6.85 3.61
CA TYR A 56 3.98 7.89 2.62
C TYR A 56 4.17 9.29 3.19
N GLY A 57 3.74 9.53 4.44
CA GLY A 57 4.01 10.79 5.14
C GLY A 57 5.51 11.08 5.29
N LYS A 58 6.33 10.06 5.58
CA LYS A 58 7.80 10.20 5.63
C LYS A 58 8.46 10.51 4.28
N MET A 59 7.81 10.16 3.16
CA MET A 59 8.28 10.58 1.83
C MET A 59 8.00 12.07 1.56
N GLY A 60 7.19 12.74 2.40
CA GLY A 60 6.77 14.13 2.18
C GLY A 60 5.73 14.26 1.06
N CYS A 61 5.16 13.16 0.60
CA CYS A 61 4.13 13.18 -0.43
C CYS A 61 2.80 13.65 0.15
N ARG A 62 2.08 14.51 -0.57
CA ARG A 62 0.67 14.78 -0.26
C ARG A 62 -0.10 13.47 -0.41
N MET A 63 -0.88 13.13 0.60
CA MET A 63 -1.69 11.92 0.58
C MET A 63 -2.74 12.06 -0.51
N SER A 64 -2.80 11.09 -1.43
CA SER A 64 -3.88 11.08 -2.41
C SER A 64 -5.23 10.86 -1.70
N LEU A 65 -6.30 11.43 -2.26
CA LEU A 65 -7.66 11.24 -1.75
C LEU A 65 -8.01 9.75 -1.58
N LYS A 66 -7.50 8.88 -2.47
CA LYS A 66 -7.72 7.43 -2.39
C LYS A 66 -7.11 6.79 -1.14
N VAL A 67 -5.91 7.21 -0.74
CA VAL A 67 -5.25 6.71 0.48
C VAL A 67 -5.97 7.24 1.72
N HIS A 68 -6.44 8.50 1.67
CA HIS A 68 -7.21 9.09 2.76
C HIS A 68 -8.55 8.36 2.97
N ILE A 69 -9.29 8.09 1.89
CA ILE A 69 -10.54 7.30 1.92
C ILE A 69 -10.25 5.88 2.44
N LEU A 70 -9.16 5.25 1.99
CA LEU A 70 -8.80 3.90 2.42
C LEU A 70 -8.58 3.83 3.94
N ASP A 71 -7.82 4.78 4.50
CA ASP A 71 -7.53 4.85 5.93
C ASP A 71 -8.78 5.22 6.76
N GLY A 72 -9.55 6.20 6.29
CA GLY A 72 -10.73 6.71 7.00
C GLY A 72 -11.93 5.76 7.02
N HIS A 73 -11.98 4.79 6.11
CA HIS A 73 -13.09 3.84 5.99
C HIS A 73 -12.72 2.39 6.30
N LEU A 74 -11.61 2.14 7.02
CA LEU A 74 -11.23 0.79 7.42
C LEU A 74 -12.29 0.08 8.27
N ASP A 75 -13.13 0.83 8.99
CA ASP A 75 -14.28 0.31 9.76
C ASP A 75 -15.32 -0.37 8.86
N LYS A 76 -15.50 0.12 7.63
CA LYS A 76 -16.44 -0.44 6.65
C LYS A 76 -16.03 -1.82 6.14
N PHE A 77 -14.79 -2.22 6.40
CA PHE A 77 -14.25 -3.52 6.01
C PHE A 77 -14.16 -4.50 7.18
N LYS A 78 -14.67 -4.15 8.37
CA LYS A 78 -14.61 -5.02 9.56
C LYS A 78 -15.59 -6.20 9.51
N ASP A 79 -16.66 -6.12 8.73
CA ASP A 79 -17.64 -7.20 8.56
C ASP A 79 -17.30 -8.11 7.37
N SER A 80 -16.79 -9.32 7.65
CA SER A 80 -16.89 -10.54 6.83
C SER A 80 -16.53 -11.73 7.70
#